data_AF-Q9WZU5-F1
#
_entry.id   AF-Q9WZU5-F1
#
_cell.length_a   1.000
_cell.length_b   1.000
_cell.length_c   1.000
_cell.angle_alpha   90.00
_cell.angle_beta   90.00
_cell.angle_gamma   90.00
#
_symmetry.space_group_name_H-M   'P 1'
#
loop_
_entity.id
_entity.type
_entity.pdbx_description
1 polymer ?
#
loop_
_entity_poly.entity_id
_entity_poly.type
_entity_poly.pdbx_seq_one_letter_code
_entity_poly.pdbx_strand_id
1 'polypeptide(L)'
;MRRYVFLLLILVSMVAFSFEAKSIIIVPEKPYFTVDVWLNKPEGSVYEVGERIEIFVKSSRDAYILIYDINAQGKVTLIFPNKYESDNFVRANEIKKIPSKSTYSLRVSPPYGKEYIQVIASTRPIPIFNQLKELGTTRAFPTLSDNVEEYVQKKLKPYLTGEWVSDLTYFYVGRAPAFGTLIVDSTPPGMTVYIDGSYKGKTPVTVSVDEGTHYVTVYFENYTFYKEVYVGRNQTVKVIATLPLAQLSLSSSPSGASVYLNGVYQGKTPLTLNLSPGNYTVTFRKEGYREETRNITLSAGETRSVYVTLKPAQSSLKLRTDPSGVDVYIDGRYVGTTDQNGLNLILDPGMYEVKLEKEGYETDRFTVNLAPGEEKEIFRRLEKRVVFSEVRIETEPSGATIYLNGYYHGETPITLYVQAGTYEITIVKPGYRTIVKTITFDDEEEYFKFIMNRIE
;
A
#
# COMPACT_ATOMS: atom_id res chain seq x y z
N MET A 1 9.21 -14.29 -76.75
CA MET A 1 8.35 -14.35 -75.56
C MET A 1 8.67 -15.61 -74.76
N ARG A 2 9.38 -15.48 -73.62
CA ARG A 2 9.67 -16.60 -72.72
C ARG A 2 8.42 -16.92 -71.90
N ARG A 3 7.90 -18.14 -72.04
CA ARG A 3 6.83 -18.70 -71.19
C ARG A 3 7.46 -19.16 -69.86
N TYR A 4 7.04 -18.55 -68.77
CA TYR A 4 7.35 -19.03 -67.42
C TYR A 4 6.45 -20.23 -67.11
N VAL A 5 7.07 -21.40 -66.90
CA VAL A 5 6.43 -22.57 -66.31
C VAL A 5 6.43 -22.34 -64.80
N PHE A 6 5.25 -22.10 -64.22
CA PHE A 6 5.08 -22.11 -62.77
C PHE A 6 5.12 -23.57 -62.30
N LEU A 7 6.21 -23.96 -61.66
CA LEU A 7 6.31 -25.22 -60.95
C LEU A 7 5.51 -25.07 -59.64
N LEU A 8 4.33 -25.66 -59.58
CA LEU A 8 3.52 -25.71 -58.38
C LEU A 8 4.16 -26.73 -57.41
N LEU A 9 4.97 -26.25 -56.48
CA LEU A 9 5.45 -27.04 -55.35
C LEU A 9 4.27 -27.27 -54.41
N ILE A 10 3.58 -28.40 -54.60
CA ILE A 10 2.62 -28.92 -53.63
C ILE A 10 3.44 -29.35 -52.41
N LEU A 11 3.55 -28.45 -51.43
CA LEU A 11 3.99 -28.82 -50.10
C LEU A 11 2.91 -29.74 -49.54
N VAL A 12 3.15 -31.05 -49.58
CA VAL A 12 2.35 -32.00 -48.81
C VAL A 12 2.67 -31.70 -47.36
N SER A 13 1.87 -30.84 -46.73
CA SER A 13 1.85 -30.75 -45.27
C SER A 13 1.40 -32.14 -44.79
N MET A 14 2.34 -32.94 -44.27
CA MET A 14 1.95 -33.99 -43.36
C MET A 14 1.17 -33.30 -42.26
N VAL A 15 -0.15 -33.51 -42.24
CA VAL A 15 -0.97 -33.20 -41.09
C VAL A 15 -0.52 -34.18 -40.01
N ALA A 16 0.56 -33.84 -39.32
CA ALA A 16 0.81 -34.39 -38.00
C ALA A 16 -0.39 -33.93 -37.17
N PHE A 17 -1.16 -34.88 -36.65
CA PHE A 17 -2.16 -34.60 -35.64
C PHE A 17 -1.46 -33.92 -34.46
N SER A 18 -1.46 -32.59 -34.44
CA SER A 18 -1.10 -31.84 -33.24
C SER A 18 -2.30 -31.98 -32.31
N PHE A 19 -2.16 -32.79 -31.26
CA PHE A 19 -3.08 -32.74 -30.12
C PHE A 19 -3.21 -31.27 -29.69
N GLU A 20 -4.42 -30.76 -29.47
CA GLU A 20 -4.58 -29.45 -28.83
C GLU A 20 -4.11 -29.57 -27.38
N ALA A 21 -2.80 -29.45 -27.13
CA ALA A 21 -2.19 -29.70 -25.82
C ALA A 21 -2.69 -28.72 -24.73
N LYS A 22 -3.36 -27.64 -25.13
CA LYS A 22 -4.15 -26.76 -24.26
C LYS A 22 -5.18 -27.53 -23.41
N SER A 23 -5.61 -28.70 -23.88
CA SER A 23 -6.55 -29.58 -23.19
C SER A 23 -5.89 -30.50 -22.13
N ILE A 24 -4.56 -30.69 -22.18
CA ILE A 24 -3.79 -31.59 -21.29
C ILE A 24 -3.29 -30.84 -20.06
N ILE A 25 -3.04 -29.54 -20.20
CA ILE A 25 -2.47 -28.70 -19.14
C ILE A 25 -3.45 -28.60 -17.95
N ILE A 26 -3.05 -29.21 -16.85
CA ILE A 26 -3.69 -29.12 -15.53
C ILE A 26 -2.77 -28.25 -14.68
N VAL A 27 -3.11 -26.97 -14.52
CA VAL A 27 -2.39 -26.07 -13.62
C VAL A 27 -3.28 -25.79 -12.41
N PRO A 28 -2.81 -26.03 -11.17
CA PRO A 28 -3.58 -25.68 -9.98
C PRO A 28 -3.69 -24.17 -9.85
N GLU A 29 -4.91 -23.66 -9.60
CA GLU A 29 -5.16 -22.21 -9.50
C GLU A 29 -4.31 -21.53 -8.41
N LYS A 30 -4.03 -22.24 -7.30
CA LYS A 30 -3.18 -21.79 -6.17
C LYS A 30 -2.55 -23.00 -5.46
N PRO A 31 -1.33 -23.44 -5.80
CA PRO A 31 -0.73 -24.58 -5.12
C PRO A 31 -0.30 -24.20 -3.68
N TYR A 32 -0.91 -24.86 -2.67
CA TYR A 32 -0.52 -24.73 -1.26
C TYR A 32 0.64 -25.66 -0.85
N PHE A 33 1.06 -26.55 -1.77
CA PHE A 33 2.16 -27.51 -1.63
C PHE A 33 2.69 -27.85 -3.02
N THR A 34 3.60 -28.81 -3.12
CA THR A 34 4.27 -29.21 -4.36
C THR A 34 4.30 -30.73 -4.49
N VAL A 35 4.36 -31.20 -5.73
CA VAL A 35 4.68 -32.58 -6.09
C VAL A 35 5.71 -32.54 -7.21
N ASP A 36 6.68 -33.43 -7.16
CA ASP A 36 7.70 -33.61 -8.19
C ASP A 36 7.59 -35.04 -8.73
N VAL A 37 7.65 -35.21 -10.05
CA VAL A 37 7.77 -36.51 -10.72
C VAL A 37 8.99 -36.55 -11.63
N TRP A 38 9.77 -37.62 -11.56
CA TRP A 38 10.91 -37.86 -12.46
C TRP A 38 11.12 -39.34 -12.73
N LEU A 39 11.97 -39.64 -13.72
CA LEU A 39 12.26 -41.00 -14.18
C LEU A 39 13.67 -41.43 -13.77
N ASN A 40 14.01 -42.69 -14.01
CA ASN A 40 15.37 -43.23 -13.85
C ASN A 40 16.38 -42.69 -14.88
N LYS A 41 15.96 -41.87 -15.83
CA LYS A 41 16.80 -41.05 -16.71
C LYS A 41 16.33 -39.59 -16.67
N PRO A 42 17.20 -38.61 -17.00
CA PRO A 42 16.80 -37.20 -17.10
C PRO A 42 15.56 -37.00 -18.00
N GLU A 43 14.73 -36.00 -17.69
CA GLU A 43 13.59 -35.60 -18.51
C GLU A 43 14.02 -35.42 -19.99
N GLY A 44 13.21 -35.94 -20.92
CA GLY A 44 13.51 -35.90 -22.35
C GLY A 44 14.52 -36.94 -22.84
N SER A 45 14.94 -37.88 -21.99
CA SER A 45 15.78 -39.02 -22.42
C SER A 45 15.05 -39.97 -23.36
N VAL A 46 15.82 -40.69 -24.17
CA VAL A 46 15.32 -41.79 -25.00
C VAL A 46 15.33 -43.10 -24.22
N TYR A 47 14.26 -43.86 -24.35
CA TYR A 47 14.16 -45.24 -23.91
C TYR A 47 13.93 -46.16 -25.11
N GLU A 48 14.60 -47.31 -25.10
CA GLU A 48 14.38 -48.35 -26.11
C GLU A 48 13.16 -49.20 -25.78
N VAL A 49 12.53 -49.78 -26.81
CA VAL A 49 11.40 -50.69 -26.60
C VAL A 49 11.85 -51.89 -25.75
N GLY A 50 11.10 -52.17 -24.69
CA GLY A 50 11.39 -53.21 -23.71
C GLY A 50 12.31 -52.76 -22.56
N GLU A 51 12.90 -51.56 -22.64
CA GLU A 51 13.72 -51.00 -21.57
C GLU A 51 12.88 -50.76 -20.31
N ARG A 52 13.49 -50.98 -19.13
CA ARG A 52 12.83 -50.77 -17.84
C ARG A 52 12.76 -49.29 -17.50
N ILE A 53 11.61 -48.87 -16.99
CA ILE A 53 11.38 -47.52 -16.47
C ILE A 53 11.05 -47.60 -14.98
N GLU A 54 11.58 -46.67 -14.20
CA GLU A 54 11.20 -46.43 -12.81
C GLU A 54 10.74 -44.99 -12.69
N ILE A 55 9.61 -44.80 -12.01
CA ILE A 55 9.00 -43.51 -11.75
C ILE A 55 9.23 -43.17 -10.28
N PHE A 56 9.63 -41.95 -10.01
CA PHE A 56 9.82 -41.42 -8.67
C PHE A 56 8.89 -40.25 -8.46
N VAL A 57 8.24 -40.21 -7.30
CA VAL A 57 7.35 -39.12 -6.90
C VAL A 57 7.72 -38.65 -5.51
N LYS A 58 7.73 -37.34 -5.30
CA LYS A 58 7.87 -36.72 -3.98
C LYS A 58 6.83 -35.64 -3.81
N SER A 59 6.12 -35.62 -2.69
CA SER A 59 5.22 -34.51 -2.34
C SER A 59 5.74 -33.77 -1.11
N SER A 60 5.59 -32.46 -1.04
CA SER A 60 5.98 -31.67 0.14
C SER A 60 5.00 -31.78 1.31
N ARG A 61 3.84 -32.43 1.12
CA ARG A 61 2.85 -32.75 2.16
C ARG A 61 2.41 -34.21 2.04
N ASP A 62 1.81 -34.71 3.11
CA ASP A 62 1.07 -35.98 3.09
C ASP A 62 -0.02 -35.91 2.01
N ALA A 63 0.01 -36.84 1.06
CA ALA A 63 -0.86 -36.77 -0.11
C ALA A 63 -1.21 -38.15 -0.68
N TYR A 64 -2.40 -38.24 -1.27
CA TYR A 64 -2.78 -39.31 -2.17
C TYR A 64 -2.27 -39.00 -3.57
N ILE A 65 -1.69 -40.00 -4.23
CA ILE A 65 -1.05 -39.87 -5.54
C ILE A 65 -1.85 -40.64 -6.60
N LEU A 66 -1.96 -40.06 -7.78
CA LEU A 66 -2.41 -40.70 -9.02
C LEU A 66 -1.33 -40.48 -10.07
N ILE A 67 -0.95 -41.54 -10.79
CA ILE A 67 -0.01 -41.46 -11.92
C ILE A 67 -0.65 -42.13 -13.13
N TYR A 68 -0.63 -41.44 -14.25
CA TYR A 68 -1.01 -42.00 -15.54
C TYR A 68 0.00 -41.62 -16.62
N ASP A 69 0.12 -42.53 -17.58
CA ASP A 69 0.87 -42.35 -18.80
C ASP A 69 -0.03 -41.77 -19.89
N ILE A 70 0.52 -40.89 -20.73
CA ILE A 70 -0.07 -40.46 -21.99
C ILE A 70 0.94 -40.80 -23.09
N ASN A 71 0.61 -41.77 -23.92
CA ASN A 71 1.51 -42.21 -24.98
C ASN A 71 1.55 -41.21 -26.17
N ALA A 72 2.40 -41.49 -27.15
CA ALA A 72 2.56 -40.64 -28.35
C ALA A 72 1.30 -40.48 -29.22
N GLN A 73 0.26 -41.28 -28.98
CA GLN A 73 -1.03 -41.24 -29.67
C GLN A 73 -2.14 -40.66 -28.78
N GLY A 74 -1.81 -40.09 -27.61
CA GLY A 74 -2.78 -39.49 -26.71
C GLY A 74 -3.62 -40.49 -25.92
N LYS A 75 -3.26 -41.78 -25.93
CA LYS A 75 -3.89 -42.82 -25.14
C LYS A 75 -3.43 -42.71 -23.69
N VAL A 76 -4.40 -42.70 -22.77
CA VAL A 76 -4.18 -42.53 -21.33
C VAL A 76 -4.24 -43.88 -20.62
N THR A 77 -3.20 -44.23 -19.88
CA THR A 77 -3.12 -45.49 -19.12
C THR A 77 -2.83 -45.23 -17.64
N LEU A 78 -3.62 -45.82 -16.74
CA LEU A 78 -3.35 -45.73 -15.31
C LEU A 78 -2.09 -46.52 -14.96
N ILE A 79 -1.13 -45.87 -14.31
CA ILE A 79 0.12 -46.48 -13.85
C ILE A 79 0.07 -46.77 -12.35
N PHE A 80 -0.47 -45.83 -11.56
CA PHE A 80 -0.53 -45.95 -10.11
C PHE A 80 -1.73 -45.19 -9.52
N PRO A 81 -2.46 -45.75 -8.53
CA PRO A 81 -2.37 -47.10 -7.98
C PRO A 81 -2.67 -48.20 -9.02
N ASN A 82 -2.11 -49.39 -8.79
CA ASN A 82 -2.29 -50.55 -9.68
C ASN A 82 -2.52 -51.86 -8.89
N LYS A 83 -2.65 -52.96 -9.63
CA LYS A 83 -3.02 -54.28 -9.07
C LYS A 83 -1.97 -54.83 -8.11
N TYR A 84 -0.71 -54.44 -8.30
CA TYR A 84 0.42 -54.93 -7.52
C TYR A 84 0.68 -54.04 -6.30
N GLU A 85 0.42 -52.74 -6.42
CA GLU A 85 0.57 -51.74 -5.36
C GLU A 85 -0.55 -50.70 -5.40
N SER A 86 -1.51 -50.86 -4.47
CA SER A 86 -2.74 -50.07 -4.42
C SER A 86 -2.72 -48.98 -3.35
N ASP A 87 -1.79 -49.03 -2.39
CA ASP A 87 -1.63 -47.97 -1.41
C ASP A 87 -0.96 -46.76 -2.06
N ASN A 88 -1.79 -45.77 -2.36
CA ASN A 88 -1.41 -44.55 -3.05
C ASN A 88 -1.18 -43.35 -2.12
N PHE A 89 -1.11 -43.57 -0.81
CA PHE A 89 -0.73 -42.54 0.13
C PHE A 89 0.80 -42.41 0.21
N VAL A 90 1.30 -41.19 0.17
CA VAL A 90 2.72 -40.83 0.29
C VAL A 90 2.86 -39.80 1.39
N ARG A 91 3.83 -40.00 2.30
CA ARG A 91 4.13 -39.03 3.36
C ARG A 91 4.93 -37.86 2.83
N ALA A 92 4.79 -36.72 3.50
CA ALA A 92 5.54 -35.50 3.20
C ALA A 92 7.05 -35.78 3.10
N ASN A 93 7.61 -35.37 1.97
CA ASN A 93 9.03 -35.44 1.62
C ASN A 93 9.63 -36.84 1.46
N GLU A 94 8.83 -37.90 1.55
CA GLU A 94 9.26 -39.25 1.20
C GLU A 94 9.24 -39.45 -0.33
N ILE A 95 10.25 -40.13 -0.86
CA ILE A 95 10.31 -40.50 -2.28
C ILE A 95 9.62 -41.84 -2.47
N LYS A 96 8.52 -41.84 -3.23
CA LYS A 96 7.83 -43.05 -3.67
C LYS A 96 8.42 -43.51 -5.01
N LYS A 97 9.09 -44.66 -5.02
CA LYS A 97 9.51 -45.35 -6.26
C LYS A 97 8.42 -46.31 -6.75
N ILE A 98 8.16 -46.30 -8.06
CA ILE A 98 7.18 -47.16 -8.75
C ILE A 98 7.88 -47.78 -9.97
N PRO A 99 8.00 -49.12 -10.07
CA PRO A 99 7.55 -50.13 -9.10
C PRO A 99 8.32 -50.12 -7.78
N SER A 100 7.61 -50.25 -6.64
CA SER A 100 8.27 -50.49 -5.34
C SER A 100 8.46 -51.98 -5.03
N LYS A 101 7.64 -52.84 -5.65
CA LYS A 101 7.65 -54.30 -5.46
C LYS A 101 8.35 -55.01 -6.62
N SER A 102 9.07 -56.08 -6.31
CA SER A 102 9.72 -56.94 -7.31
C SER A 102 8.75 -57.82 -8.12
N THR A 103 7.46 -57.82 -7.79
CA THR A 103 6.43 -58.64 -8.44
C THR A 103 6.07 -58.18 -9.85
N TYR A 104 6.50 -56.98 -10.26
CA TYR A 104 6.25 -56.46 -11.60
C TYR A 104 7.34 -55.48 -12.03
N SER A 105 7.42 -55.21 -13.34
CA SER A 105 8.32 -54.20 -13.90
C SER A 105 7.58 -53.38 -14.95
N LEU A 106 7.78 -52.07 -14.97
CA LEU A 106 7.35 -51.23 -16.09
C LEU A 106 8.39 -51.31 -17.20
N ARG A 107 7.92 -51.53 -18.43
CA ARG A 107 8.76 -51.58 -19.62
C ARG A 107 8.14 -50.75 -20.72
N VAL A 108 8.99 -50.01 -21.42
CA VAL A 108 8.59 -49.17 -22.54
C VAL A 108 8.07 -50.03 -23.68
N SER A 109 6.97 -49.61 -24.31
CA SER A 109 6.34 -50.30 -25.43
C SER A 109 5.96 -49.31 -26.54
N PRO A 110 5.75 -49.76 -27.78
CA PRO A 110 5.19 -48.91 -28.83
C PRO A 110 3.84 -48.30 -28.44
N PRO A 111 3.45 -47.15 -29.01
CA PRO A 111 4.03 -46.50 -30.20
C PRO A 111 5.34 -45.74 -29.94
N TYR A 112 6.12 -45.53 -31.01
CA TYR A 112 7.27 -44.64 -30.98
C TYR A 112 6.82 -43.18 -30.88
N GLY A 113 7.54 -42.36 -30.12
CA GLY A 113 7.27 -40.93 -29.98
C GLY A 113 7.46 -40.42 -28.55
N LYS A 114 6.96 -39.22 -28.28
CA LYS A 114 7.01 -38.58 -26.97
C LYS A 114 5.92 -39.16 -26.07
N GLU A 115 6.30 -39.62 -24.88
CA GLU A 115 5.38 -40.10 -23.84
C GLU A 115 5.52 -39.25 -22.58
N TYR A 116 4.41 -39.12 -21.87
CA TYR A 116 4.26 -38.22 -20.74
C TYR A 116 3.82 -39.01 -19.49
N ILE A 117 4.48 -38.78 -18.37
CA ILE A 117 4.06 -39.30 -17.07
C ILE A 117 3.53 -38.14 -16.24
N GLN A 118 2.21 -38.12 -16.05
CA GLN A 118 1.53 -37.13 -15.24
C GLN A 118 1.30 -37.65 -13.83
N VAL A 119 1.67 -36.84 -12.83
CA VAL A 119 1.29 -37.05 -11.43
C VAL A 119 0.24 -36.03 -11.00
N ILE A 120 -0.69 -36.47 -10.15
CA ILE A 120 -1.62 -35.62 -9.42
C ILE A 120 -1.57 -36.02 -7.95
N ALA A 121 -1.39 -35.03 -7.08
CA ALA A 121 -1.35 -35.19 -5.64
C ALA A 121 -2.48 -34.41 -4.98
N SER A 122 -3.09 -34.98 -3.95
CA SER A 122 -4.13 -34.32 -3.15
C SER A 122 -3.98 -34.64 -1.67
N THR A 123 -4.10 -33.65 -0.79
CA THR A 123 -4.02 -33.85 0.67
C THR A 123 -5.28 -34.51 1.23
N ARG A 124 -6.35 -34.57 0.42
CA ARG A 124 -7.60 -35.25 0.75
C ARG A 124 -7.95 -36.29 -0.33
N PRO A 125 -8.61 -37.40 0.02
CA PRO A 125 -9.11 -38.34 -0.98
C PRO A 125 -10.06 -37.62 -1.96
N ILE A 126 -9.79 -37.73 -3.26
CA ILE A 126 -10.67 -37.24 -4.31
C ILE A 126 -11.54 -38.42 -4.81
N PRO A 127 -12.86 -38.27 -5.02
CA PRO A 127 -13.72 -39.38 -5.45
C PRO A 127 -13.19 -40.16 -6.66
N ILE A 128 -12.65 -39.47 -7.67
CA ILE A 128 -12.07 -40.13 -8.84
C ILE A 128 -10.84 -40.98 -8.49
N PHE A 129 -10.06 -40.61 -7.47
CA PHE A 129 -8.92 -41.43 -7.03
C PHE A 129 -9.39 -42.76 -6.47
N ASN A 130 -10.52 -42.78 -5.76
CA ASN A 130 -11.10 -44.02 -5.22
C ASN A 130 -11.58 -44.94 -6.36
N GLN A 131 -12.31 -44.39 -7.35
CA GLN A 131 -12.76 -45.15 -8.52
C GLN A 131 -11.58 -45.72 -9.33
N LEU A 132 -10.55 -44.91 -9.56
CA LEU A 132 -9.36 -45.34 -10.29
C LEU A 132 -8.52 -46.34 -9.49
N LYS A 133 -8.49 -46.21 -8.15
CA LYS A 133 -7.87 -47.20 -7.27
C LYS A 133 -8.58 -48.55 -7.34
N GLU A 134 -9.90 -48.58 -7.30
CA GLU A 134 -10.68 -49.81 -7.48
C GLU A 134 -10.40 -50.44 -8.86
N LEU A 135 -10.41 -49.64 -9.93
CA LEU A 135 -10.09 -50.12 -11.27
C LEU A 135 -8.65 -50.67 -11.36
N GLY A 136 -7.68 -49.94 -10.79
CA GLY A 136 -6.28 -50.36 -10.73
C GLY A 136 -6.09 -51.63 -9.90
N THR A 137 -6.88 -51.86 -8.85
CA THR A 137 -6.79 -53.12 -8.08
C THR A 137 -7.30 -54.34 -8.86
N THR A 138 -8.20 -54.15 -9.83
CA THR A 138 -8.75 -55.24 -10.65
C THR A 138 -7.92 -55.50 -11.91
N ARG A 139 -7.43 -54.44 -12.57
CA ARG A 139 -6.63 -54.49 -13.81
C ARG A 139 -5.26 -53.88 -13.57
N ALA A 140 -4.19 -54.53 -14.04
CA ALA A 140 -2.82 -54.06 -13.78
C ALA A 140 -2.57 -52.63 -14.30
N PHE A 141 -2.86 -52.36 -15.57
CA PHE A 141 -2.67 -51.04 -16.20
C PHE A 141 -3.85 -50.74 -17.14
N PRO A 142 -5.01 -50.34 -16.59
CA PRO A 142 -6.20 -50.09 -17.40
C PRO A 142 -6.02 -48.84 -18.26
N THR A 143 -6.39 -48.93 -19.53
CA THR A 143 -6.60 -47.76 -20.39
C THR A 143 -7.80 -46.97 -19.85
N LEU A 144 -7.59 -45.68 -19.60
CA LEU A 144 -8.58 -44.74 -19.08
C LEU A 144 -9.32 -43.99 -20.19
N SER A 145 -8.62 -43.75 -21.30
CA SER A 145 -9.16 -43.11 -22.50
C SER A 145 -8.21 -43.32 -23.68
N ASP A 146 -8.72 -43.37 -24.90
CA ASP A 146 -7.92 -43.27 -26.13
C ASP A 146 -7.71 -41.82 -26.57
N ASN A 147 -8.33 -40.87 -25.86
CA ASN A 147 -8.21 -39.43 -26.10
C ASN A 147 -7.94 -38.70 -24.77
N VAL A 148 -6.74 -38.11 -24.67
CA VAL A 148 -6.29 -37.37 -23.48
C VAL A 148 -7.14 -36.14 -23.18
N GLU A 149 -7.60 -35.41 -24.20
CA GLU A 149 -8.46 -34.23 -24.00
C GLU A 149 -9.77 -34.62 -23.33
N GLU A 150 -10.42 -35.68 -23.84
CA GLU A 150 -11.66 -36.20 -23.26
C GLU A 150 -11.44 -36.61 -21.79
N TYR A 151 -10.34 -37.31 -21.51
CA TYR A 151 -10.01 -37.73 -20.15
C TYR A 151 -9.80 -36.54 -19.22
N VAL A 152 -8.91 -35.61 -19.59
CA VAL A 152 -8.55 -34.48 -18.75
C VAL A 152 -9.75 -33.55 -18.53
N GLN A 153 -10.45 -33.16 -19.59
CA GLN A 153 -11.50 -32.14 -19.53
C GLN A 153 -12.83 -32.67 -18.98
N LYS A 154 -13.22 -33.89 -19.35
CA LYS A 154 -14.55 -34.43 -19.00
C LYS A 154 -14.52 -35.38 -17.81
N LYS A 155 -13.42 -36.12 -17.62
CA LYS A 155 -13.34 -37.16 -16.58
C LYS A 155 -12.50 -36.74 -15.39
N LEU A 156 -11.47 -35.92 -15.55
CA LEU A 156 -10.53 -35.61 -14.47
C LEU A 156 -10.80 -34.24 -13.84
N LYS A 157 -10.68 -33.14 -14.60
CA LYS A 157 -10.82 -31.76 -14.11
C LYS A 157 -12.09 -31.50 -13.30
N PRO A 158 -13.30 -31.97 -13.70
CA PRO A 158 -14.53 -31.72 -12.94
C PRO A 158 -14.51 -32.29 -11.51
N TYR A 159 -13.64 -33.26 -11.23
CA TYR A 159 -13.55 -33.92 -9.93
C TYR A 159 -12.35 -33.43 -9.10
N LEU A 160 -11.41 -32.68 -9.69
CA LEU A 160 -10.26 -32.10 -8.98
C LEU A 160 -10.72 -30.95 -8.10
N THR A 161 -11.13 -31.27 -6.87
CA THR A 161 -11.64 -30.33 -5.87
C THR A 161 -10.76 -30.36 -4.62
N GLY A 162 -10.73 -29.25 -3.87
CA GLY A 162 -9.91 -29.13 -2.67
C GLY A 162 -8.44 -28.82 -2.97
N GLU A 163 -7.55 -29.23 -2.08
CA GLU A 163 -6.10 -28.98 -2.17
C GLU A 163 -5.41 -30.06 -3.04
N TRP A 164 -5.20 -29.76 -4.32
CA TRP A 164 -4.48 -30.64 -5.24
C TRP A 164 -3.39 -29.89 -6.00
N VAL A 165 -2.38 -30.63 -6.43
CA VAL A 165 -1.29 -30.16 -7.30
C VAL A 165 -0.93 -31.25 -8.32
N SER A 166 -0.26 -30.84 -9.38
CA SER A 166 0.15 -31.71 -10.49
C SER A 166 1.58 -31.41 -10.90
N ASP A 167 2.25 -32.42 -11.44
CA ASP A 167 3.54 -32.28 -12.11
C ASP A 167 3.65 -33.30 -13.26
N LEU A 168 4.53 -33.03 -14.21
CA LEU A 168 4.65 -33.77 -15.46
C LEU A 168 6.12 -33.93 -15.84
N THR A 169 6.52 -35.15 -16.20
CA THR A 169 7.79 -35.45 -16.86
C THR A 169 7.52 -36.16 -18.19
N TYR A 170 8.49 -36.15 -19.11
CA TYR A 170 8.36 -36.83 -20.40
C TYR A 170 9.63 -37.58 -20.82
N PHE A 171 9.48 -38.48 -21.78
CA PHE A 171 10.57 -39.24 -22.40
C PHE A 171 10.21 -39.59 -23.86
N TYR A 172 11.17 -40.13 -24.61
CA TYR A 172 10.94 -40.59 -25.99
C TYR A 172 11.10 -42.10 -26.11
N VAL A 173 10.20 -42.74 -26.83
CA VAL A 173 10.30 -44.13 -27.24
C VAL A 173 11.04 -44.21 -28.58
N GLY A 174 12.22 -44.83 -28.58
CA GLY A 174 13.04 -45.11 -29.76
C GLY A 174 14.00 -43.99 -30.19
N ARG A 175 13.51 -42.83 -30.62
CA ARG A 175 14.41 -41.74 -31.09
C ARG A 175 14.03 -40.39 -30.48
N ALA A 176 15.03 -39.63 -30.05
CA ALA A 176 14.85 -38.24 -29.68
C ALA A 176 14.69 -37.35 -30.93
N PRO A 177 13.83 -36.32 -30.88
CA PRO A 177 13.78 -35.28 -31.88
C PRO A 177 15.05 -34.41 -31.81
N ALA A 178 15.21 -33.49 -32.78
CA ALA A 178 16.17 -32.41 -32.60
C ALA A 178 15.70 -31.46 -31.49
N PHE A 179 16.56 -30.55 -31.03
CA PHE A 179 16.23 -29.58 -29.99
C PHE A 179 16.49 -28.16 -30.47
N GLY A 180 15.78 -27.21 -29.88
CA GLY A 180 16.06 -25.78 -29.94
C GLY A 180 16.03 -25.16 -28.55
N THR A 181 16.07 -23.83 -28.50
CA THR A 181 16.09 -23.05 -27.26
C THR A 181 14.90 -22.10 -27.23
N LEU A 182 14.14 -22.13 -26.13
CA LEU A 182 13.03 -21.23 -25.88
C LEU A 182 13.38 -20.32 -24.71
N ILE A 183 13.37 -19.01 -24.96
CA ILE A 183 13.56 -17.97 -23.95
C ILE A 183 12.19 -17.37 -23.64
N VAL A 184 11.75 -17.44 -22.39
CA VAL A 184 10.51 -16.83 -21.92
C VAL A 184 10.83 -15.68 -20.99
N ASP A 185 10.38 -14.49 -21.35
CA ASP A 185 10.60 -13.23 -20.64
C ASP A 185 9.24 -12.58 -20.33
N SER A 186 9.18 -11.62 -19.40
CA SER A 186 7.92 -10.93 -19.11
C SER A 186 8.07 -9.50 -18.60
N THR A 187 6.96 -8.76 -18.69
CA THR A 187 6.82 -7.43 -18.10
C THR A 187 5.50 -7.35 -17.32
N PRO A 188 5.53 -7.24 -15.97
CA PRO A 188 6.72 -7.23 -15.10
C PRO A 188 7.52 -8.56 -15.08
N PRO A 189 8.78 -8.59 -14.60
CA PRO A 189 9.56 -9.81 -14.45
C PRO A 189 9.09 -10.67 -13.26
N GLY A 190 9.57 -11.91 -13.17
CA GLY A 190 9.30 -12.80 -12.03
C GLY A 190 7.97 -13.56 -12.09
N MET A 191 7.34 -13.64 -13.26
CA MET A 191 6.10 -14.38 -13.48
C MET A 191 6.37 -15.87 -13.59
N THR A 192 5.45 -16.69 -13.06
CA THR A 192 5.58 -18.15 -13.09
C THR A 192 5.42 -18.67 -14.51
N VAL A 193 6.36 -19.49 -14.99
CA VAL A 193 6.38 -20.05 -16.35
C VAL A 193 6.12 -21.54 -16.34
N TYR A 194 5.18 -21.96 -17.20
CA TYR A 194 4.97 -23.34 -17.60
C TYR A 194 5.23 -23.48 -19.10
N ILE A 195 5.93 -24.53 -19.49
CA ILE A 195 6.11 -24.93 -20.89
C ILE A 195 5.53 -26.33 -21.02
N ASP A 196 4.54 -26.48 -21.90
CA ASP A 196 3.82 -27.74 -22.12
C ASP A 196 3.21 -28.33 -20.83
N GLY A 197 2.83 -27.46 -19.89
CA GLY A 197 2.25 -27.85 -18.60
C GLY A 197 3.26 -28.22 -17.51
N SER A 198 4.55 -28.28 -17.81
CA SER A 198 5.62 -28.50 -16.82
C SER A 198 6.14 -27.15 -16.29
N TYR A 199 6.33 -27.03 -14.97
CA TYR A 199 6.84 -25.82 -14.33
C TYR A 199 8.33 -25.63 -14.66
N LYS A 200 8.69 -24.45 -15.18
CA LYS A 200 10.09 -24.15 -15.57
C LYS A 200 10.73 -23.01 -14.75
N GLY A 201 10.03 -22.47 -13.76
CA GLY A 201 10.56 -21.41 -12.90
C GLY A 201 9.81 -20.09 -13.04
N LYS A 202 10.52 -18.98 -12.84
CA LYS A 202 10.01 -17.61 -13.01
C LYS A 202 10.76 -16.91 -14.14
N THR A 203 10.11 -15.98 -14.84
CA THR A 203 10.75 -15.18 -15.90
C THR A 203 11.87 -14.29 -15.35
N PRO A 204 12.96 -14.10 -16.11
CA PRO A 204 13.26 -14.75 -17.38
C PRO A 204 13.73 -16.21 -17.20
N VAL A 205 13.34 -17.10 -18.11
CA VAL A 205 13.81 -18.49 -18.15
C VAL A 205 14.25 -18.87 -19.55
N THR A 206 15.32 -19.67 -19.65
CA THR A 206 15.80 -20.29 -20.90
C THR A 206 15.70 -21.79 -20.78
N VAL A 207 15.02 -22.44 -21.72
CA VAL A 207 14.73 -23.88 -21.68
C VAL A 207 15.10 -24.50 -23.02
N SER A 208 15.77 -25.65 -22.99
CA SER A 208 15.95 -26.50 -24.17
C SER A 208 14.67 -27.29 -24.38
N VAL A 209 14.09 -27.18 -25.57
CA VAL A 209 12.83 -27.86 -25.94
C VAL A 209 13.04 -28.64 -27.22
N ASP A 210 12.30 -29.73 -27.40
CA ASP A 210 12.34 -30.51 -28.63
C ASP A 210 11.91 -29.70 -29.86
N GLU A 211 12.25 -30.16 -31.04
CA GLU A 211 11.77 -29.57 -32.28
C GLU A 211 10.27 -29.77 -32.40
N GLY A 212 9.51 -28.69 -32.47
CA GLY A 212 8.06 -28.76 -32.56
C GLY A 212 7.35 -27.54 -32.03
N THR A 213 6.04 -27.70 -31.88
CA THR A 213 5.15 -26.69 -31.29
C THR A 213 5.14 -26.85 -29.77
N HIS A 214 5.38 -25.75 -29.07
CA HIS A 214 5.34 -25.63 -27.62
C HIS A 214 4.30 -24.62 -27.16
N TYR A 215 3.80 -24.83 -25.95
CA TYR A 215 2.79 -23.99 -25.32
C TYR A 215 3.37 -23.30 -24.10
N VAL A 216 3.59 -22.00 -24.22
CA VAL A 216 4.06 -21.15 -23.14
C VAL A 216 2.86 -20.61 -22.38
N THR A 217 2.78 -20.94 -21.10
CA THR A 217 1.81 -20.37 -20.17
C THR A 217 2.54 -19.58 -19.09
N VAL A 218 2.17 -18.31 -18.90
CA VAL A 218 2.77 -17.45 -17.88
C VAL A 218 1.68 -16.96 -16.93
N TYR A 219 1.87 -17.20 -15.63
CA TYR A 219 0.94 -16.82 -14.57
C TYR A 219 1.45 -15.62 -13.78
N PHE A 220 0.54 -14.68 -13.53
CA PHE A 220 0.72 -13.59 -12.60
C PHE A 220 -0.60 -13.27 -11.89
N GLU A 221 -0.67 -13.57 -10.59
CA GLU A 221 -1.89 -13.45 -9.78
C GLU A 221 -3.11 -14.13 -10.43
N ASN A 222 -4.10 -13.38 -10.89
CA ASN A 222 -5.30 -13.87 -11.59
C ASN A 222 -5.19 -13.80 -13.12
N TYR A 223 -4.06 -13.35 -13.66
CA TYR A 223 -3.83 -13.25 -15.09
C TYR A 223 -3.06 -14.46 -15.62
N THR A 224 -3.51 -14.95 -16.77
CA THR A 224 -2.84 -16.02 -17.52
C THR A 224 -2.54 -15.55 -18.93
N PHE A 225 -1.25 -15.51 -19.29
CA PHE A 225 -0.80 -15.33 -20.66
C PHE A 225 -0.57 -16.70 -21.29
N TYR A 226 -1.00 -16.87 -22.54
CA TYR A 226 -0.82 -18.10 -23.31
C TYR A 226 -0.27 -17.75 -24.70
N LYS A 227 0.75 -18.49 -25.14
CA LYS A 227 1.28 -18.41 -26.50
C LYS A 227 1.76 -19.77 -26.99
N GLU A 228 1.29 -20.14 -28.18
CA GLU A 228 1.82 -21.24 -28.96
C GLU A 228 3.04 -20.76 -29.77
N VAL A 229 4.11 -21.55 -29.78
CA VAL A 229 5.36 -21.21 -30.45
C VAL A 229 6.01 -22.45 -31.06
N TYR A 230 6.38 -22.37 -32.33
CA TYR A 230 7.18 -23.40 -32.98
C TYR A 230 8.67 -23.13 -32.74
N VAL A 231 9.41 -24.14 -32.29
CA VAL A 231 10.85 -24.12 -32.09
C VAL A 231 11.49 -25.17 -32.99
N GLY A 232 12.26 -24.73 -33.97
CA GLY A 232 12.99 -25.59 -34.90
C GLY A 232 14.33 -26.08 -34.35
N ARG A 233 14.95 -27.04 -35.07
CA ARG A 233 16.30 -27.54 -34.78
C ARG A 233 17.33 -26.42 -34.65
N ASN A 234 18.03 -26.38 -33.52
CA ASN A 234 19.03 -25.37 -33.13
C ASN A 234 18.52 -23.92 -33.20
N GLN A 235 17.20 -23.72 -33.29
CA GLN A 235 16.61 -22.39 -33.31
C GLN A 235 16.52 -21.86 -31.89
N THR A 236 16.82 -20.57 -31.71
CA THR A 236 16.45 -19.86 -30.47
C THR A 236 15.22 -19.01 -30.73
N VAL A 237 14.17 -19.20 -29.94
CA VAL A 237 12.92 -18.43 -30.03
C VAL A 237 12.69 -17.70 -28.71
N LYS A 238 12.34 -16.40 -28.78
CA LYS A 238 12.01 -15.59 -27.61
C LYS A 238 10.51 -15.29 -27.55
N VAL A 239 9.89 -15.61 -26.43
CA VAL A 239 8.51 -15.24 -26.08
C VAL A 239 8.57 -14.19 -24.98
N ILE A 240 7.86 -13.08 -25.17
CA ILE A 240 7.74 -12.00 -24.17
C ILE A 240 6.28 -11.90 -23.77
N ALA A 241 5.98 -12.17 -22.50
CA ALA A 241 4.66 -12.02 -21.91
C ALA A 241 4.51 -10.60 -21.32
N THR A 242 3.72 -9.75 -21.98
CA THR A 242 3.46 -8.38 -21.52
C THR A 242 2.04 -8.28 -20.99
N LEU A 243 1.88 -7.90 -19.72
CA LEU A 243 0.57 -7.70 -19.13
C LEU A 243 -0.01 -6.32 -19.48
N PRO A 244 -1.35 -6.19 -19.59
CA PRO A 244 -1.97 -4.88 -19.72
C PRO A 244 -1.72 -4.04 -18.47
N LEU A 245 -1.41 -2.75 -18.69
CA LEU A 245 -1.20 -1.79 -17.62
C LEU A 245 -2.50 -1.53 -16.86
N ALA A 246 -2.39 -1.34 -15.55
CA ALA A 246 -3.44 -0.82 -14.69
C ALA A 246 -3.47 0.71 -14.77
N GLN A 247 -4.64 1.31 -14.68
CA GLN A 247 -4.82 2.75 -14.58
C GLN A 247 -5.13 3.14 -13.13
N LEU A 248 -4.31 4.01 -12.54
CA LEU A 248 -4.47 4.51 -11.18
C LEU A 248 -4.79 6.01 -11.21
N SER A 249 -6.00 6.39 -10.79
CA SER A 249 -6.43 7.78 -10.64
C SER A 249 -6.29 8.21 -9.17
N LEU A 250 -5.54 9.28 -8.92
CA LEU A 250 -5.19 9.79 -7.60
C LEU A 250 -5.71 11.21 -7.44
N SER A 251 -6.45 11.44 -6.37
CA SER A 251 -7.05 12.74 -6.06
C SER A 251 -6.92 13.06 -4.57
N SER A 252 -6.96 14.34 -4.21
CA SER A 252 -6.88 14.76 -2.82
C SER A 252 -7.74 15.99 -2.52
N SER A 253 -8.09 16.15 -1.25
CA SER A 253 -8.60 17.41 -0.70
C SER A 253 -7.71 17.90 0.44
N PRO A 254 -7.17 19.13 0.36
CA PRO A 254 -7.18 20.00 -0.83
C PRO A 254 -6.45 19.39 -2.04
N SER A 255 -6.80 19.83 -3.24
CA SER A 255 -6.17 19.40 -4.49
C SER A 255 -4.74 19.96 -4.63
N GLY A 256 -3.97 19.46 -5.60
CA GLY A 256 -2.60 19.90 -5.84
C GLY A 256 -1.58 19.37 -4.82
N ALA A 257 -1.88 18.24 -4.18
CA ALA A 257 -0.91 17.52 -3.35
C ALA A 257 0.10 16.79 -4.25
N SER A 258 1.38 16.90 -3.92
CA SER A 258 2.47 16.16 -4.56
C SER A 258 2.33 14.67 -4.28
N VAL A 259 2.39 13.85 -5.32
CA VAL A 259 2.26 12.40 -5.25
C VAL A 259 3.62 11.75 -5.49
N TYR A 260 3.97 10.83 -4.60
CA TYR A 260 5.15 9.98 -4.70
C TYR A 260 4.70 8.53 -4.79
N LEU A 261 5.24 7.80 -5.76
CA LEU A 261 5.00 6.37 -5.95
C LEU A 261 6.30 5.64 -5.63
N ASN A 262 6.28 4.76 -4.63
CA ASN A 262 7.47 4.06 -4.12
C ASN A 262 8.62 5.03 -3.78
N GLY A 263 8.29 6.20 -3.23
CA GLY A 263 9.24 7.26 -2.88
C GLY A 263 9.66 8.17 -4.05
N VAL A 264 9.25 7.89 -5.29
CA VAL A 264 9.61 8.69 -6.48
C VAL A 264 8.48 9.65 -6.83
N TYR A 265 8.78 10.94 -6.96
CA TYR A 265 7.80 11.98 -7.33
C TYR A 265 7.20 11.72 -8.73
N GLN A 266 5.87 11.78 -8.84
CA GLN A 266 5.13 11.52 -10.09
C GLN A 266 4.35 12.74 -10.61
N GLY A 267 4.07 13.73 -9.76
CA GLY A 267 3.24 14.88 -10.13
C GLY A 267 2.38 15.38 -8.97
N LYS A 268 1.32 16.16 -9.28
CA LYS A 268 0.37 16.68 -8.29
C LYS A 268 -1.05 16.19 -8.59
N THR A 269 -1.89 16.06 -7.56
CA THR A 269 -3.31 15.68 -7.72
C THR A 269 -4.14 16.78 -8.39
N PRO A 270 -5.15 16.43 -9.23
CA PRO A 270 -5.48 15.08 -9.69
C PRO A 270 -4.43 14.52 -10.66
N LEU A 271 -4.07 13.25 -10.50
CA LEU A 271 -3.03 12.57 -11.28
C LEU A 271 -3.50 11.18 -11.71
N THR A 272 -3.35 10.85 -12.99
CA THR A 272 -3.61 9.50 -13.52
C THR A 272 -2.30 8.87 -13.99
N LEU A 273 -2.03 7.65 -13.55
CA LEU A 273 -0.84 6.88 -13.90
C LEU A 273 -1.24 5.55 -14.57
N ASN A 274 -0.49 5.12 -15.59
CA ASN A 274 -0.59 3.78 -16.13
C ASN A 274 0.61 2.96 -15.62
N LEU A 275 0.33 1.94 -14.81
CA LEU A 275 1.34 1.20 -14.06
C LEU A 275 1.26 -0.28 -14.39
N SER A 276 2.40 -0.98 -14.34
CA SER A 276 2.37 -2.45 -14.38
C SER A 276 1.61 -3.00 -13.16
N PRO A 277 1.01 -4.18 -13.26
CA PRO A 277 0.40 -4.83 -12.10
C PRO A 277 1.42 -5.06 -10.98
N GLY A 278 0.99 -4.95 -9.72
CA GLY A 278 1.85 -5.12 -8.56
C GLY A 278 1.48 -4.26 -7.36
N ASN A 279 2.36 -4.24 -6.36
CA ASN A 279 2.20 -3.50 -5.12
C ASN A 279 2.90 -2.14 -5.19
N TYR A 280 2.22 -1.10 -4.72
CA TYR A 280 2.73 0.26 -4.71
C TYR A 280 2.44 0.95 -3.37
N THR A 281 3.40 1.74 -2.92
CA THR A 281 3.22 2.70 -1.82
C THR A 281 3.03 4.08 -2.43
N VAL A 282 1.87 4.69 -2.20
CA VAL A 282 1.52 6.03 -2.67
C VAL A 282 1.55 6.99 -1.49
N THR A 283 2.39 8.02 -1.56
CA THR A 283 2.48 9.07 -0.53
C THR A 283 2.04 10.40 -1.12
N PHE A 284 1.12 11.07 -0.42
CA PHE A 284 0.60 12.39 -0.75
C PHE A 284 1.23 13.42 0.21
N ARG A 285 1.80 14.48 -0.36
CA ARG A 285 2.44 15.58 0.39
C ARG A 285 1.90 16.92 -0.05
N LYS A 286 1.56 17.77 0.91
CA LYS A 286 1.18 19.16 0.63
C LYS A 286 1.69 20.05 1.75
N GLU A 287 2.24 21.19 1.38
CA GLU A 287 2.72 22.20 2.33
C GLU A 287 1.61 22.61 3.30
N GLY A 288 1.94 22.64 4.61
CA GLY A 288 0.99 22.91 5.68
C GLY A 288 0.10 21.72 6.07
N TYR A 289 0.21 20.56 5.42
CA TYR A 289 -0.58 19.37 5.72
C TYR A 289 0.31 18.19 6.14
N ARG A 290 -0.25 17.29 6.94
CA ARG A 290 0.39 16.02 7.29
C ARG A 290 0.44 15.12 6.07
N GLU A 291 1.57 14.43 5.88
CA GLU A 291 1.71 13.44 4.81
C GLU A 291 0.75 12.26 5.02
N GLU A 292 0.18 11.75 3.94
CA GLU A 292 -0.71 10.58 3.96
C GLU A 292 -0.13 9.50 3.05
N THR A 293 -0.01 8.27 3.53
CA THR A 293 0.55 7.14 2.77
C THR A 293 -0.44 5.98 2.67
N ARG A 294 -0.55 5.39 1.47
CA ARG A 294 -1.44 4.26 1.17
C ARG A 294 -0.67 3.16 0.44
N ASN A 295 -0.84 1.92 0.89
CA ASN A 295 -0.40 0.74 0.15
C ASN A 295 -1.55 0.26 -0.73
N ILE A 296 -1.28 0.07 -2.01
CA ILE A 296 -2.24 -0.40 -3.00
C ILE A 296 -1.65 -1.58 -3.78
N THR A 297 -2.53 -2.49 -4.17
CA THR A 297 -2.23 -3.60 -5.10
C THR A 297 -3.06 -3.37 -6.36
N LEU A 298 -2.43 -3.43 -7.52
CA LEU A 298 -3.07 -3.24 -8.83
C LEU A 298 -3.00 -4.53 -9.64
N SER A 299 -4.16 -4.98 -10.11
CA SER A 299 -4.29 -6.14 -11.00
C SER A 299 -4.10 -5.74 -12.46
N ALA A 300 -3.82 -6.72 -13.34
CA ALA A 300 -3.69 -6.50 -14.78
C ALA A 300 -4.94 -5.87 -15.40
N GLY A 301 -4.76 -4.74 -16.10
CA GLY A 301 -5.85 -4.01 -16.76
C GLY A 301 -6.87 -3.35 -15.82
N GLU A 302 -6.63 -3.34 -14.51
CA GLU A 302 -7.54 -2.72 -13.53
C GLU A 302 -7.54 -1.19 -13.67
N THR A 303 -8.72 -0.58 -13.53
CA THR A 303 -8.83 0.87 -13.28
C THR A 303 -9.19 1.09 -11.83
N ARG A 304 -8.32 1.79 -11.08
CA ARG A 304 -8.50 2.06 -9.65
C ARG A 304 -8.45 3.54 -9.35
N SER A 305 -9.36 4.01 -8.50
CA SER A 305 -9.38 5.40 -8.03
C SER A 305 -9.07 5.46 -6.53
N VAL A 306 -8.20 6.38 -6.13
CA VAL A 306 -7.85 6.66 -4.74
C VAL A 306 -8.06 8.15 -4.49
N TYR A 307 -8.82 8.46 -3.43
CA TYR A 307 -9.05 9.80 -2.94
C TYR A 307 -8.60 9.89 -1.49
N VAL A 308 -7.87 10.96 -1.14
CA VAL A 308 -7.42 11.22 0.24
C VAL A 308 -7.80 12.62 0.70
N THR A 309 -8.24 12.74 1.96
CA THR A 309 -8.39 14.04 2.62
C THR A 309 -7.18 14.27 3.51
N LEU A 310 -6.35 15.25 3.16
CA LEU A 310 -5.16 15.60 3.94
C LEU A 310 -5.55 16.37 5.19
N LYS A 311 -4.96 15.98 6.32
CA LYS A 311 -5.17 16.66 7.60
C LYS A 311 -4.20 17.85 7.71
N PRO A 312 -4.68 19.06 8.04
CA PRO A 312 -3.80 20.20 8.30
C PRO A 312 -2.77 19.86 9.39
N ALA A 313 -1.54 20.38 9.25
CA ALA A 313 -0.58 20.42 10.33
C ALA A 313 -0.98 21.51 11.33
N GLN A 314 -0.63 21.31 12.61
CA GLN A 314 -0.87 22.32 13.64
C GLN A 314 0.06 23.51 13.43
N SER A 315 -0.43 24.69 13.78
CA SER A 315 0.27 25.97 13.64
C SER A 315 0.84 26.40 14.99
N SER A 316 1.93 27.16 14.95
CA SER A 316 2.58 27.73 16.14
C SER A 316 2.35 29.24 16.18
N LEU A 317 1.84 29.75 17.31
CA LEU A 317 1.73 31.17 17.58
C LEU A 317 2.64 31.53 18.76
N LYS A 318 3.63 32.38 18.51
CA LYS A 318 4.44 33.02 19.54
C LYS A 318 3.94 34.42 19.80
N LEU A 319 3.44 34.67 21.00
CA LEU A 319 2.92 35.97 21.41
C LEU A 319 3.88 36.64 22.40
N ARG A 320 4.34 37.84 22.08
CA ARG A 320 5.19 38.66 22.95
C ARG A 320 4.46 39.93 23.34
N THR A 321 4.59 40.33 24.60
CA THR A 321 3.95 41.54 25.11
C THR A 321 4.93 42.46 25.81
N ASP A 322 4.64 43.76 25.77
CA ASP A 322 5.26 44.77 26.63
C ASP A 322 4.15 45.51 27.41
N PRO A 323 4.09 45.39 28.75
CA PRO A 323 5.01 44.62 29.61
C PRO A 323 4.84 43.09 29.46
N SER A 324 5.79 42.32 29.99
CA SER A 324 5.61 40.87 30.19
C SER A 324 4.62 40.58 31.33
N GLY A 325 4.18 39.32 31.47
CA GLY A 325 3.23 38.92 32.51
C GLY A 325 1.79 39.32 32.18
N VAL A 326 1.41 39.20 30.91
CA VAL A 326 0.05 39.49 30.41
C VAL A 326 -0.70 38.18 30.25
N ASP A 327 -1.91 38.11 30.79
CA ASP A 327 -2.79 36.95 30.66
C ASP A 327 -3.39 36.90 29.26
N VAL A 328 -3.30 35.72 28.64
CA VAL A 328 -3.67 35.49 27.25
C VAL A 328 -4.89 34.57 27.20
N TYR A 329 -5.91 35.00 26.47
CA TYR A 329 -7.11 34.21 26.20
C TYR A 329 -7.27 34.03 24.68
N ILE A 330 -7.59 32.80 24.27
CA ILE A 330 -7.91 32.44 22.89
C ILE A 330 -9.36 31.99 22.86
N ASP A 331 -10.19 32.67 22.07
CA ASP A 331 -11.64 32.46 21.96
C ASP A 331 -12.33 32.42 23.35
N GLY A 332 -11.89 33.32 24.24
CA GLY A 332 -12.40 33.45 25.61
C GLY A 332 -11.84 32.45 26.62
N ARG A 333 -11.06 31.45 26.20
CA ARG A 333 -10.39 30.49 27.10
C ARG A 333 -9.00 30.98 27.50
N TYR A 334 -8.70 31.02 28.79
CA TYR A 334 -7.35 31.31 29.29
C TYR A 334 -6.37 30.21 28.84
N VAL A 335 -5.26 30.61 28.20
CA VAL A 335 -4.23 29.70 27.66
C VAL A 335 -2.86 29.85 28.33
N GLY A 336 -2.67 30.88 29.15
CA GLY A 336 -1.44 31.13 29.88
C GLY A 336 -1.10 32.61 30.00
N THR A 337 0.09 32.90 30.51
CA THR A 337 0.60 34.26 30.72
C THR A 337 1.92 34.42 29.99
N THR A 338 2.18 35.58 29.37
CA THR A 338 3.46 35.84 28.68
C THR A 338 4.62 35.99 29.66
N ASP A 339 5.78 35.42 29.32
CA ASP A 339 7.04 35.68 30.03
C ASP A 339 7.92 36.69 29.27
N GLN A 340 9.20 36.81 29.65
CA GLN A 340 10.16 37.70 28.97
C GLN A 340 10.46 37.31 27.51
N ASN A 341 10.28 36.03 27.17
CA ASN A 341 10.45 35.46 25.84
C ASN A 341 9.12 35.32 25.07
N GLY A 342 7.98 35.50 25.75
CA GLY A 342 6.63 35.43 25.21
C GLY A 342 5.86 34.18 25.67
N LEU A 343 4.81 33.82 24.93
CA LEU A 343 4.03 32.60 25.11
C LEU A 343 3.93 31.88 23.77
N ASN A 344 4.35 30.61 23.73
CA ASN A 344 4.23 29.76 22.53
C ASN A 344 2.98 28.89 22.65
N LEU A 345 2.16 28.88 21.61
CA LEU A 345 0.90 28.14 21.53
C LEU A 345 0.91 27.25 20.28
N ILE A 346 0.51 26.00 20.43
CA ILE A 346 0.25 25.09 19.30
C ILE A 346 -1.26 25.01 19.13
N LEU A 347 -1.76 25.48 18.00
CA LEU A 347 -3.18 25.61 17.69
C LEU A 347 -3.50 24.89 16.38
N ASP A 348 -4.76 24.49 16.22
CA ASP A 348 -5.21 24.07 14.90
C ASP A 348 -5.28 25.28 13.95
N PRO A 349 -5.23 25.08 12.63
CA PRO A 349 -5.34 26.19 11.69
C PRO A 349 -6.75 26.79 11.73
N GLY A 350 -6.83 28.12 11.75
CA GLY A 350 -8.11 28.80 11.90
C GLY A 350 -7.97 30.26 12.29
N MET A 351 -9.13 30.92 12.42
CA MET A 351 -9.24 32.29 12.92
C MET A 351 -9.56 32.26 14.40
N TYR A 352 -8.80 33.01 15.19
CA TYR A 352 -8.90 33.08 16.64
C TYR A 352 -9.07 34.53 17.10
N GLU A 353 -9.93 34.77 18.09
CA GLU A 353 -9.95 36.01 18.86
C GLU A 353 -8.93 35.89 20.01
N VAL A 354 -7.99 36.82 20.07
CA VAL A 354 -7.00 36.93 21.13
C VAL A 354 -7.37 38.11 22.03
N LYS A 355 -7.52 37.85 23.33
CA LYS A 355 -7.70 38.89 24.36
C LYS A 355 -6.49 38.88 25.29
N LEU A 356 -5.91 40.05 25.49
CA LEU A 356 -4.79 40.29 26.38
C LEU A 356 -5.25 41.11 27.58
N GLU A 357 -4.98 40.61 28.78
CA GLU A 357 -5.44 41.22 30.02
C GLU A 357 -4.30 41.33 31.03
N LYS A 358 -4.17 42.50 31.64
CA LYS A 358 -3.22 42.74 32.72
C LYS A 358 -3.75 43.84 33.62
N GLU A 359 -3.67 43.63 34.92
CA GLU A 359 -4.08 44.61 35.92
C GLU A 359 -3.36 45.96 35.72
N GLY A 360 -4.12 47.06 35.72
CA GLY A 360 -3.62 48.41 35.47
C GLY A 360 -3.38 48.76 34.00
N TYR A 361 -3.75 47.89 33.06
CA TYR A 361 -3.62 48.12 31.61
C TYR A 361 -4.98 48.02 30.90
N GLU A 362 -5.10 48.71 29.77
CA GLU A 362 -6.23 48.56 28.86
C GLU A 362 -6.23 47.15 28.26
N THR A 363 -7.41 46.57 28.09
CA THR A 363 -7.58 45.25 27.45
C THR A 363 -7.37 45.37 25.94
N ASP A 364 -6.41 44.64 25.39
CA ASP A 364 -6.20 44.57 23.93
C ASP A 364 -6.92 43.34 23.36
N ARG A 365 -7.60 43.52 22.22
CA ARG A 365 -8.32 42.47 21.49
C ARG A 365 -8.00 42.54 20.01
N PHE A 366 -7.61 41.41 19.44
CA PHE A 366 -7.36 41.30 18.00
C PHE A 366 -7.66 39.89 17.50
N THR A 367 -7.86 39.77 16.19
CA THR A 367 -7.98 38.46 15.55
C THR A 367 -6.67 38.03 14.91
N VAL A 368 -6.40 36.72 14.95
CA VAL A 368 -5.28 36.11 14.24
C VAL A 368 -5.80 34.97 13.38
N ASN A 369 -5.40 34.96 12.11
CA ASN A 369 -5.62 33.83 11.22
C ASN A 369 -4.31 33.04 11.12
N LEU A 370 -4.38 31.74 11.44
CA LEU A 370 -3.27 30.79 11.38
C LEU A 370 -3.49 29.83 10.20
N ALA A 371 -2.63 29.92 9.20
CA ALA A 371 -2.59 28.98 8.08
C ALA A 371 -2.03 27.61 8.55
N PRO A 372 -2.37 26.51 7.87
CA PRO A 372 -1.88 25.17 8.21
C PRO A 372 -0.35 25.09 8.29
N GLY A 373 0.17 24.63 9.45
CA GLY A 373 1.60 24.54 9.70
C GLY A 373 2.34 25.88 9.78
N GLU A 374 1.64 27.01 9.84
CA GLU A 374 2.25 28.34 9.97
C GLU A 374 2.94 28.49 11.32
N GLU A 375 4.13 29.09 11.31
CA GLU A 375 4.77 29.65 12.50
C GLU A 375 4.63 31.17 12.46
N LYS A 376 3.92 31.74 13.44
CA LYS A 376 3.60 33.17 13.48
C LYS A 376 4.09 33.78 14.78
N GLU A 377 4.77 34.91 14.71
CA GLU A 377 5.14 35.72 15.87
C GLU A 377 4.38 37.04 15.85
N ILE A 378 3.76 37.40 16.98
CA ILE A 378 3.03 38.67 17.16
C ILE A 378 3.58 39.37 18.39
N PHE A 379 3.86 40.67 18.25
CA PHE A 379 4.22 41.54 19.36
C PHE A 379 3.11 42.57 19.64
N ARG A 380 2.74 42.73 20.90
CA ARG A 380 1.75 43.72 21.37
C ARG A 380 2.29 44.54 22.52
N ARG A 381 2.01 45.84 22.53
CA ARG A 381 2.31 46.73 23.65
C ARG A 381 0.99 47.18 24.26
N LEU A 382 0.83 46.95 25.56
CA LEU A 382 -0.39 47.34 26.28
C LEU A 382 -0.24 48.76 26.81
N GLU A 383 -1.31 49.55 26.71
CA GLU A 383 -1.39 50.90 27.25
C GLU A 383 -1.86 50.85 28.70
N LYS A 384 -1.28 51.69 29.57
CA LYS A 384 -1.73 51.77 30.96
C LYS A 384 -3.12 52.38 31.02
N ARG A 385 -4.00 51.78 31.81
CA ARG A 385 -5.32 52.34 32.09
C ARG A 385 -5.17 53.56 32.98
N VAL A 386 -5.69 54.70 32.52
CA VAL A 386 -5.68 55.95 33.28
C VAL A 386 -7.01 56.08 34.00
N VAL A 387 -6.99 55.96 35.31
CA VAL A 387 -8.15 56.20 36.18
C VAL A 387 -8.15 57.67 36.58
N PHE A 388 -9.33 58.31 36.59
CA PHE A 388 -9.51 59.66 37.11
C PHE A 388 -10.36 59.59 38.38
N SER A 389 -10.02 60.43 39.35
CA SER A 389 -10.74 60.63 40.61
C SER A 389 -11.51 61.95 40.56
N GLU A 390 -12.79 61.92 40.93
CA GLU A 390 -13.59 63.11 41.24
C GLU A 390 -13.34 63.52 42.69
N VAL A 391 -12.59 64.61 42.91
CA VAL A 391 -12.14 65.04 44.22
C VAL A 391 -12.87 66.32 44.64
N ARG A 392 -13.75 66.22 45.63
CA ARG A 392 -14.42 67.37 46.24
C ARG A 392 -13.61 67.90 47.43
N ILE A 393 -13.24 69.17 47.36
CA ILE A 393 -12.41 69.85 48.36
C ILE A 393 -13.16 71.04 48.94
N GLU A 394 -13.25 71.07 50.27
CA GLU A 394 -13.87 72.16 51.03
C GLU A 394 -12.93 72.72 52.09
N THR A 395 -13.02 74.02 52.35
CA THR A 395 -12.35 74.64 53.50
C THR A 395 -13.31 75.33 54.45
N GLU A 396 -12.87 75.45 55.70
CA GLU A 396 -13.52 76.27 56.72
C GLU A 396 -12.52 77.31 57.25
N PRO A 397 -12.73 78.63 57.00
CA PRO A 397 -13.81 79.21 56.17
C PRO A 397 -13.62 78.92 54.66
N SER A 398 -14.72 78.98 53.90
CA SER A 398 -14.74 78.74 52.44
C SER A 398 -14.03 79.86 51.65
N GLY A 399 -13.82 79.64 50.34
CA GLY A 399 -13.09 80.56 49.45
C GLY A 399 -11.58 80.56 49.69
N ALA A 400 -10.98 79.41 49.99
CA ALA A 400 -9.53 79.24 49.95
C ALA A 400 -9.11 78.79 48.55
N THR A 401 -8.01 79.36 48.05
CA THR A 401 -7.42 79.01 46.76
C THR A 401 -6.70 77.67 46.84
N ILE A 402 -6.99 76.78 45.89
CA ILE A 402 -6.41 75.43 45.78
C ILE A 402 -5.37 75.40 44.66
N TYR A 403 -4.19 74.88 45.00
CA TYR A 403 -3.16 74.49 44.05
C TYR A 403 -2.88 72.99 44.18
N LEU A 404 -2.73 72.28 43.06
CA LEU A 404 -2.23 70.91 42.99
C LEU A 404 -0.91 70.89 42.24
N ASN A 405 0.14 70.37 42.86
CA ASN A 405 1.51 70.39 42.35
C ASN A 405 1.95 71.80 41.88
N GLY A 406 1.49 72.85 42.57
CA GLY A 406 1.78 74.25 42.26
C GLY A 406 0.91 74.90 41.17
N TYR A 407 0.04 74.16 40.48
CA TYR A 407 -0.89 74.71 39.49
C TYR A 407 -2.21 75.16 40.13
N TYR A 408 -2.69 76.35 39.77
CA TYR A 408 -3.95 76.90 40.29
C TYR A 408 -5.17 76.16 39.73
N HIS A 409 -6.09 75.73 40.62
CA HIS A 409 -7.30 75.01 40.24
C HIS A 409 -8.62 75.71 40.60
N GLY A 410 -8.61 76.76 41.43
CA GLY A 410 -9.80 77.52 41.80
C GLY A 410 -9.91 77.79 43.29
N GLU A 411 -11.09 78.14 43.77
CA GLU A 411 -11.38 78.38 45.20
C GLU A 411 -12.42 77.39 45.73
N THR A 412 -12.29 76.97 47.00
CA THR A 412 -13.24 76.04 47.64
C THR A 412 -14.60 76.65 47.98
N PRO A 413 -15.72 75.89 47.98
CA PRO A 413 -15.80 74.47 47.64
C PRO A 413 -15.59 74.23 46.15
N ILE A 414 -14.79 73.22 45.81
CA ILE A 414 -14.45 72.86 44.43
C ILE A 414 -14.48 71.35 44.22
N THR A 415 -14.90 70.91 43.04
CA THR A 415 -14.77 69.53 42.56
C THR A 415 -13.75 69.50 41.44
N LEU A 416 -12.75 68.62 41.55
CA LEU A 416 -11.67 68.46 40.59
C LEU A 416 -11.75 67.07 39.94
N TYR A 417 -11.48 66.99 38.64
CA TYR A 417 -11.31 65.72 37.92
C TYR A 417 -9.83 65.57 37.61
N VAL A 418 -9.14 64.73 38.38
CA VAL A 418 -7.68 64.56 38.30
C VAL A 418 -7.35 63.09 38.12
N GLN A 419 -6.22 62.79 37.48
CA GLN A 419 -5.77 61.42 37.36
C GLN A 419 -5.53 60.83 38.77
N ALA A 420 -5.88 59.58 39.00
CA ALA A 420 -5.54 58.89 40.24
C ALA A 420 -4.01 58.89 40.41
N GLY A 421 -3.54 59.36 41.56
CA GLY A 421 -2.13 59.59 41.84
C GLY A 421 -1.91 60.46 43.07
N THR A 422 -0.64 60.67 43.39
CA THR A 422 -0.22 61.47 44.55
C THR A 422 0.08 62.90 44.14
N TYR A 423 -0.53 63.85 44.83
CA TYR A 423 -0.43 65.28 44.59
C TYR A 423 -0.01 66.02 45.86
N GLU A 424 0.82 67.06 45.70
CA GLU A 424 0.97 68.08 46.73
C GLU A 424 -0.18 69.08 46.60
N ILE A 425 -1.05 69.13 47.60
CA ILE A 425 -2.10 70.14 47.73
C ILE A 425 -1.58 71.32 48.55
N THR A 426 -1.69 72.52 47.97
CA THR A 426 -1.42 73.78 48.67
C THR A 426 -2.72 74.60 48.74
N ILE A 427 -3.13 74.97 49.94
CA ILE A 427 -4.38 75.67 50.23
C ILE A 427 -4.04 77.03 50.85
N VAL A 428 -4.42 78.11 50.15
CA VAL A 428 -4.07 79.48 50.52
C VAL A 428 -5.32 80.30 50.75
N LYS A 429 -5.37 81.05 51.85
CA LYS A 429 -6.43 82.04 52.09
C LYS A 429 -5.86 83.25 52.82
N PRO A 430 -6.08 84.49 52.34
CA PRO A 430 -5.59 85.70 53.01
C PRO A 430 -6.03 85.76 54.48
N GLY A 431 -5.07 85.98 55.38
CA GLY A 431 -5.30 85.99 56.84
C GLY A 431 -5.29 84.62 57.52
N TYR A 432 -5.01 83.55 56.79
CA TYR A 432 -4.95 82.17 57.31
C TYR A 432 -3.61 81.49 56.97
N ARG A 433 -3.16 80.59 57.84
CA ARG A 433 -1.95 79.79 57.63
C ARG A 433 -2.15 78.86 56.43
N THR A 434 -1.21 78.87 55.49
CA THR A 434 -1.20 77.98 54.32
C THR A 434 -1.11 76.52 54.77
N ILE A 435 -1.92 75.66 54.17
CA ILE A 435 -1.82 74.21 54.34
C ILE A 435 -1.09 73.65 53.13
N VAL A 436 -0.01 72.90 53.36
CA VAL A 436 0.67 72.10 52.33
C VAL A 436 0.63 70.65 52.80
N LYS A 437 0.07 69.76 51.98
CA LYS A 437 0.00 68.32 52.26
C LYS A 437 0.23 67.51 51.00
N THR A 438 0.74 66.30 51.14
CA THR A 438 0.72 65.30 50.09
C THR A 438 -0.52 64.42 50.27
N ILE A 439 -1.34 64.27 49.23
CA ILE A 439 -2.56 63.46 49.23
C ILE A 439 -2.53 62.55 48.02
N THR A 440 -2.86 61.28 48.22
CA THR A 440 -3.09 60.33 47.14
C THR A 440 -4.58 60.29 46.85
N PHE A 441 -4.95 60.50 45.59
CA PHE A 441 -6.28 60.24 45.07
C PHE A 441 -6.22 58.86 44.39
N ASP A 442 -6.89 57.86 44.95
CA ASP A 442 -6.90 56.48 44.46
C ASP A 442 -8.29 55.84 44.40
N ASP A 443 -9.34 56.60 44.74
CA ASP A 443 -10.74 56.20 44.61
C ASP A 443 -11.45 56.98 43.49
N GLU A 444 -12.61 56.49 43.04
CA GLU A 444 -13.40 57.12 41.97
C GLU A 444 -14.00 58.47 42.41
N GLU A 445 -14.46 58.56 43.66
CA GLU A 445 -14.99 59.78 44.28
C GLU A 445 -14.39 59.99 45.67
N GLU A 446 -13.81 61.16 45.92
CA GLU A 446 -13.17 61.47 47.19
C GLU A 446 -13.59 62.83 47.75
N TYR A 447 -13.70 62.92 49.08
CA TYR A 447 -14.07 64.15 49.77
C TYR A 447 -13.05 64.54 50.84
N PHE A 448 -12.53 65.76 50.74
CA PHE A 448 -11.59 66.32 51.70
C PHE A 448 -12.09 67.66 52.25
N LYS A 449 -12.16 67.77 53.58
CA LYS A 449 -12.45 69.02 54.29
C LYS A 449 -11.24 69.50 55.09
N PHE A 450 -10.84 70.75 54.91
CA PHE A 450 -9.71 71.36 55.62
C PHE A 450 -10.15 72.54 56.49
N ILE A 451 -9.71 72.58 57.74
CA ILE A 451 -9.97 73.71 58.65
C ILE A 451 -8.71 74.59 58.66
N MET A 452 -8.87 75.86 58.30
CA MET A 452 -7.76 76.81 58.23
C MET A 452 -7.67 77.64 59.51
N ASN A 453 -6.46 77.73 60.07
CA ASN A 453 -6.19 78.54 61.26
C ASN A 453 -5.75 79.95 60.87
N ARG A 454 -6.23 80.98 61.58
CA ARG A 454 -5.81 82.36 61.35
C ARG A 454 -4.31 82.56 61.62
N ILE A 455 -3.71 83.51 60.91
CA ILE A 455 -2.39 84.03 61.25
C ILE A 455 -2.61 85.00 62.42
N GLU A 456 -1.90 84.77 63.53
CA GLU A 456 -1.94 85.66 64.71
C GLU A 456 -1.24 87.00 64.44
#